data_AF-A0A009MIX7-F1
#
_entry.id   AF-A0A009MIX7-F1
#
_cell.length_a   1.000
_cell.length_b   1.000
_cell.length_c   1.000
_cell.angle_alpha   90.00
_cell.angle_beta   90.00
_cell.angle_gamma   90.00
#
_symmetry.space_group_name_H-M   'P 1'
#
loop_
_entity.id
_entity.type
_entity.pdbx_description
1 polymer ?
#
loop_
_entity_poly.entity_id
_entity_poly.type
_entity_poly.pdbx_seq_one_letter_code
_entity_poly.pdbx_strand_id
1 'polypeptide(L)'
;MVLWYSGGNTWGTFIGFAKGYHDTQLPLDVSRFWSPTFLWFYVWFLVSTALFAGFWRAISNNPWQRWSVWGSAFILFNIWFSVQVSVAVNAWYGPFYNLIQSMLDHGGGDINKLYMGTVTFLLIAMVGVTLAVINAFFASHYVFRWRTAMNEYYTEHWEKLRHIEGASQRVQEDTMRFASVLEDLGVNFVKAIMVLIAFLPILFELSKQVKVLPIVGEIDHSLVWAAIVWAVFGTVLLMVVGIKLPGLQFNNQKVEAAYRKELVYGEDHEERAQPKTLRELFTSVRLNYFRLYLHYSYFNLVSIWYIQLDILYSLVVLFPSIAAGKMTLGLITQIGNVFDKVRESFQYLISSWKTIIELLSIYKRLRIFEKILD
;
A
#
# COMPACT_ATOMS: atom_id res chain seq x y z
N MET A 1 10.45 13.69 -8.57
CA MET A 1 10.28 12.45 -9.37
C MET A 1 10.46 12.71 -10.87
N VAL A 2 9.65 13.54 -11.52
CA VAL A 2 9.76 13.80 -12.99
C VAL A 2 11.18 14.21 -13.41
N LEU A 3 11.75 15.23 -12.77
CA LEU A 3 13.12 15.70 -13.06
C LEU A 3 14.21 14.63 -12.83
N TRP A 4 13.98 13.71 -11.89
CA TRP A 4 14.93 12.63 -11.61
C TRP A 4 14.96 11.62 -12.76
N TYR A 5 13.77 11.18 -13.20
CA TYR A 5 13.63 10.20 -14.29
C TYR A 5 13.83 10.78 -15.69
N SER A 6 13.78 12.12 -15.85
CA SER A 6 14.07 12.78 -17.12
C SER A 6 15.56 13.06 -17.37
N GLY A 7 16.45 12.61 -16.47
CA GLY A 7 17.91 12.76 -16.61
C GLY A 7 18.65 13.29 -15.38
N GLY A 8 17.93 13.74 -14.33
CA GLY A 8 18.55 14.20 -13.07
C GLY A 8 19.37 13.12 -12.36
N ASN A 9 19.08 11.84 -12.63
CA ASN A 9 19.89 10.71 -12.18
C ASN A 9 21.35 10.73 -12.69
N THR A 10 21.68 11.50 -13.74
CA THR A 10 23.04 11.62 -14.32
C THR A 10 23.81 12.85 -13.85
N TRP A 11 23.11 13.83 -13.26
CA TRP A 11 23.67 15.14 -12.91
C TRP A 11 24.66 15.08 -11.74
N GLY A 12 24.78 13.94 -11.05
CA GLY A 12 25.83 13.73 -10.06
C GLY A 12 27.24 13.91 -10.65
N THR A 13 27.39 13.73 -11.97
CA THR A 13 28.66 14.01 -12.66
C THR A 13 29.10 15.47 -12.56
N PHE A 14 28.17 16.42 -12.48
CA PHE A 14 28.48 17.84 -12.32
C PHE A 14 29.05 18.20 -10.94
N ILE A 15 28.80 17.36 -9.94
CA ILE A 15 29.26 17.57 -8.56
C ILE A 15 30.41 16.64 -8.16
N GLY A 16 31.01 15.93 -9.13
CA GLY A 16 32.24 15.15 -8.93
C GLY A 16 32.08 13.62 -8.90
N PHE A 17 30.88 13.07 -9.15
CA PHE A 17 30.74 11.62 -9.34
C PHE A 17 31.32 11.15 -10.69
N ALA A 18 31.87 9.93 -10.74
CA ALA A 18 32.49 9.36 -11.94
C ALA A 18 31.50 9.26 -13.11
N LYS A 19 31.93 9.52 -14.35
CA LYS A 19 31.07 9.35 -15.54
C LYS A 19 30.56 7.90 -15.61
N GLY A 20 29.24 7.73 -15.80
CA GLY A 20 28.61 6.41 -15.87
C GLY A 20 28.34 5.74 -14.51
N TYR A 21 28.47 6.45 -13.37
CA TYR A 21 28.18 5.88 -12.05
C TYR A 21 26.76 5.28 -11.91
N HIS A 22 25.81 5.73 -12.73
CA HIS A 22 24.43 5.26 -12.70
C HIS A 22 24.24 3.89 -13.41
N ASP A 23 25.18 3.50 -14.27
CA ASP A 23 25.13 2.24 -15.02
C ASP A 23 25.97 1.12 -14.37
N THR A 24 26.72 1.44 -13.31
CA THR A 24 27.53 0.44 -12.60
C THR A 24 26.63 -0.60 -11.95
N GLN A 25 26.97 -1.89 -12.13
CA GLN A 25 26.27 -2.97 -11.46
C GLN A 25 26.31 -2.76 -9.94
N LEU A 26 25.13 -2.80 -9.33
CA LEU A 26 25.00 -2.59 -7.90
C LEU A 26 25.48 -3.83 -7.13
N PRO A 27 26.19 -3.65 -6.00
CA PRO A 27 26.51 -4.74 -5.10
C PRO A 27 25.26 -5.52 -4.65
N LEU A 28 25.45 -6.80 -4.35
CA LEU A 28 24.40 -7.68 -3.84
C LEU A 28 24.26 -7.63 -2.31
N ASP A 29 25.12 -6.88 -1.63
CA ASP A 29 25.15 -6.73 -0.18
C ASP A 29 24.71 -5.32 0.26
N VAL A 30 24.87 -5.02 1.56
CA VAL A 30 24.49 -3.73 2.15
C VAL A 30 25.29 -2.54 1.58
N SER A 31 26.47 -2.77 1.00
CA SER A 31 27.26 -1.70 0.38
C SER A 31 26.53 -1.04 -0.79
N ARG A 32 25.53 -1.72 -1.37
CA ARG A 32 24.60 -1.17 -2.36
C ARG A 32 24.01 0.18 -1.95
N PHE A 33 23.63 0.34 -0.68
CA PHE A 33 23.01 1.57 -0.17
C PHE A 33 23.99 2.74 -0.02
N TRP A 34 25.29 2.47 -0.15
CA TRP A 34 26.38 3.45 -0.15
C TRP A 34 26.98 3.66 -1.54
N SER A 35 26.39 3.05 -2.56
CA SER A 35 26.85 3.23 -3.94
C SER A 35 26.67 4.69 -4.39
N PRO A 36 27.50 5.17 -5.34
CA PRO A 36 27.40 6.52 -5.90
C PRO A 36 25.99 6.93 -6.32
N THR A 37 25.24 6.01 -6.94
CA THR A 37 23.86 6.24 -7.38
C THR A 37 22.91 6.56 -6.22
N PHE A 38 23.05 5.85 -5.10
CA PHE A 38 22.25 6.08 -3.90
C PHE A 38 22.65 7.36 -3.18
N LEU A 39 23.95 7.59 -3.02
CA LEU A 39 24.47 8.82 -2.41
C LEU A 39 24.01 10.07 -3.18
N TRP A 40 24.05 10.02 -4.51
CA TRP A 40 23.53 11.11 -5.34
C TRP A 40 22.03 11.32 -5.12
N PHE A 41 21.24 10.25 -5.06
CA PHE A 41 19.81 10.37 -4.78
C PHE A 41 19.54 11.01 -3.40
N TYR A 42 20.33 10.67 -2.38
CA TYR A 42 20.19 11.27 -1.04
C TYR A 42 20.42 12.78 -1.08
N VAL A 43 21.51 13.21 -1.72
CA VAL A 43 21.82 14.63 -1.90
C VAL A 43 20.73 15.33 -2.70
N TRP A 44 20.33 14.75 -3.83
CA TRP A 44 19.28 15.29 -4.68
C TRP A 44 17.96 15.47 -3.93
N PHE A 45 17.54 14.45 -3.18
CA PHE A 45 16.30 14.46 -2.41
C PHE A 45 16.35 15.53 -1.31
N LEU A 46 17.46 15.60 -0.57
CA LEU A 46 17.66 16.56 0.51
C LEU A 46 17.66 18.01 -0.02
N VAL A 47 18.39 18.27 -1.10
CA VAL A 47 18.46 19.61 -1.72
C VAL A 47 17.09 20.00 -2.28
N SER A 48 16.42 19.11 -3.00
CA SER A 48 15.08 19.37 -3.54
C SER A 48 14.07 19.67 -2.43
N THR A 49 14.13 18.92 -1.33
CA THR A 49 13.28 19.13 -0.15
C THR A 49 13.59 20.45 0.54
N ALA A 50 14.88 20.80 0.68
CA ALA A 50 15.30 22.07 1.29
C ALA A 50 14.84 23.28 0.48
N LEU A 51 14.94 23.22 -0.86
CA LEU A 51 14.43 24.27 -1.75
C LEU A 51 12.91 24.41 -1.63
N PHE A 52 12.19 23.30 -1.63
CA PHE A 52 10.73 23.30 -1.45
C PHE A 52 10.33 23.86 -0.08
N ALA A 53 11.00 23.44 0.99
CA ALA A 53 10.77 23.94 2.34
C ALA A 53 11.07 25.45 2.46
N GLY A 54 12.16 25.93 1.84
CA GLY A 54 12.53 27.34 1.81
C GLY A 54 11.51 28.20 1.06
N PHE A 55 11.05 27.74 -0.10
CA PHE A 55 10.01 28.41 -0.89
C PHE A 55 8.71 28.57 -0.09
N TRP A 56 8.21 27.49 0.51
CA TRP A 56 6.98 27.55 1.29
C TRP A 56 7.12 28.39 2.55
N ARG A 57 8.29 28.38 3.20
CA ARG A 57 8.53 29.21 4.38
C ARG A 57 8.55 30.70 4.07
N ALA A 58 8.93 31.08 2.85
CA ALA A 58 8.84 32.47 2.39
C ALA A 58 7.38 32.90 2.14
N ILE A 59 6.50 31.98 1.74
CA ILE A 59 5.10 32.29 1.37
C ILE A 59 4.15 32.21 2.56
N SER A 60 4.33 31.24 3.45
CA SER A 60 3.39 30.95 4.55
C SER A 60 4.14 30.70 5.85
N ASN A 61 3.73 31.40 6.90
CA ASN A 61 4.24 31.25 8.26
C ASN A 61 3.33 30.34 9.11
N ASN A 62 2.90 29.20 8.55
CA ASN A 62 2.07 28.24 9.27
C ASN A 62 2.92 27.46 10.30
N PRO A 63 2.52 27.39 11.59
CA PRO A 63 3.27 26.67 12.63
C PRO A 63 3.53 25.19 12.29
N TRP A 64 2.62 24.56 11.53
CA TRP A 64 2.68 23.14 11.16
C TRP A 64 3.55 22.85 9.93
N GLN A 65 4.07 23.88 9.26
CA GLN A 65 4.84 23.74 8.02
C GLN A 65 6.05 22.83 8.17
N ARG A 66 6.74 22.87 9.32
CA ARG A 66 7.92 22.00 9.55
C ARG A 66 7.54 20.53 9.49
N TRP A 67 6.44 20.15 10.13
CA TRP A 67 5.94 18.78 10.13
C TRP A 67 5.34 18.39 8.78
N SER A 68 4.56 19.28 8.17
CA SER A 68 3.96 19.03 6.86
C SER A 68 5.01 18.81 5.78
N VAL A 69 6.09 19.61 5.72
CA VAL A 69 7.10 19.47 4.67
C VAL A 69 8.15 18.42 5.04
N TRP A 70 8.86 18.61 6.16
CA TRP A 70 9.96 17.71 6.53
C TRP A 70 9.46 16.35 6.98
N GLY A 71 8.32 16.29 7.67
CA GLY A 71 7.72 15.03 8.10
C GLY A 71 7.24 14.20 6.91
N SER A 72 6.50 14.79 5.97
CA SER A 72 6.13 14.08 4.74
C SER A 72 7.34 13.70 3.90
N ALA A 73 8.35 14.58 3.77
CA ALA A 73 9.57 14.23 3.05
C ALA A 73 10.32 13.05 3.68
N PHE A 74 10.41 13.00 5.01
CA PHE A 74 11.01 11.88 5.73
C PHE A 74 10.24 10.57 5.46
N ILE A 75 8.91 10.60 5.56
CA ILE A 75 8.07 9.42 5.25
C ILE A 75 8.27 8.97 3.80
N LEU A 76 8.22 9.90 2.84
CA LEU A 76 8.43 9.60 1.42
C LEU A 76 9.81 9.00 1.13
N PHE A 77 10.86 9.51 1.77
CA PHE A 77 12.20 8.96 1.66
C PHE A 77 12.27 7.52 2.19
N ASN A 78 11.68 7.26 3.36
CA ASN A 78 11.65 5.92 3.96
C ASN A 78 10.86 4.92 3.10
N ILE A 79 9.74 5.35 2.50
CA ILE A 79 8.99 4.52 1.55
C ILE A 79 9.86 4.16 0.35
N TRP A 80 10.51 5.16 -0.27
CA TRP A 80 11.41 4.91 -1.40
C TRP A 80 12.55 3.96 -1.01
N PHE A 81 13.16 4.17 0.16
CA PHE A 81 14.26 3.33 0.63
C PHE A 81 13.78 1.89 0.88
N SER A 82 12.60 1.71 1.48
CA SER A 82 11.98 0.38 1.68
C SER A 82 11.77 -0.36 0.37
N VAL A 83 11.38 0.35 -0.70
CA VAL A 83 11.30 -0.23 -2.05
C VAL A 83 12.69 -0.65 -2.53
N GLN A 84 13.73 0.16 -2.32
CA GLN A 84 15.10 -0.22 -2.69
C GLN A 84 15.64 -1.43 -1.92
N VAL A 85 15.30 -1.56 -0.63
CA VAL A 85 15.58 -2.78 0.15
C VAL A 85 14.90 -3.99 -0.49
N SER A 86 13.65 -3.85 -0.92
CA SER A 86 12.93 -4.93 -1.61
C SER A 86 13.62 -5.31 -2.93
N VAL A 87 14.12 -4.34 -3.69
CA VAL A 87 14.91 -4.60 -4.91
C VAL A 87 16.23 -5.30 -4.59
N ALA A 88 16.89 -4.94 -3.48
CA ALA A 88 18.12 -5.59 -3.03
C ALA A 88 17.89 -7.05 -2.65
N VAL A 89 16.81 -7.33 -1.89
CA VAL A 89 16.39 -8.70 -1.58
C VAL A 89 16.09 -9.50 -2.84
N ASN A 90 15.38 -8.90 -3.81
CA ASN A 90 15.11 -9.58 -5.07
C ASN A 90 16.37 -9.86 -5.90
N ALA A 91 17.34 -8.95 -5.91
CA ALA A 91 18.63 -9.17 -6.56
C ALA A 91 19.43 -10.31 -5.90
N TRP A 92 19.25 -10.52 -4.59
CA TRP A 92 19.87 -11.61 -3.85
C TRP A 92 19.27 -12.98 -4.17
N TYR A 93 17.97 -13.08 -4.49
CA TYR A 93 17.32 -14.37 -4.80
C TYR A 93 17.99 -15.11 -5.96
N GLY A 94 18.28 -14.44 -7.06
CA GLY A 94 18.90 -15.06 -8.25
C GLY A 94 20.15 -15.89 -7.93
N PRO A 95 21.26 -15.27 -7.48
CA PRO A 95 22.50 -15.98 -7.20
C PRO A 95 22.37 -17.00 -6.06
N PHE A 96 21.57 -16.72 -5.02
CA PHE A 96 21.43 -17.63 -3.88
C PHE A 96 20.72 -18.93 -4.26
N TYR A 97 19.61 -18.85 -4.99
CA TYR A 97 18.89 -20.05 -5.43
C TYR A 97 19.61 -20.79 -6.57
N ASN A 98 20.36 -20.08 -7.41
CA ASN A 98 21.27 -20.73 -8.37
C ASN A 98 22.38 -21.51 -7.66
N LEU A 99 22.91 -20.99 -6.55
CA LEU A 99 23.88 -21.69 -5.71
C LEU A 99 23.28 -22.98 -5.15
N ILE A 100 22.06 -22.93 -4.61
CA ILE A 100 21.35 -24.12 -4.11
C ILE A 100 21.15 -25.13 -5.24
N GLN A 101 20.62 -24.70 -6.38
CA GLN A 101 20.42 -25.58 -7.54
C GLN A 101 21.72 -26.26 -7.95
N SER A 102 22.82 -25.50 -8.07
CA SER A 102 24.12 -26.07 -8.43
C SER A 102 24.59 -27.13 -7.44
N MET A 103 24.35 -26.95 -6.13
CA MET A 103 24.73 -27.94 -5.12
C MET A 103 23.87 -29.21 -5.21
N LEU A 104 22.57 -29.07 -5.49
CA LEU A 104 21.66 -30.21 -5.68
C LEU A 104 22.02 -31.02 -6.93
N ASP A 105 22.32 -30.34 -8.04
CA ASP A 105 22.64 -30.97 -9.33
C ASP A 105 23.99 -31.72 -9.30
N HIS A 106 24.95 -31.27 -8.48
CA HIS A 106 26.32 -31.81 -8.44
C HIS A 106 26.62 -32.65 -7.19
N GLY A 107 25.59 -33.03 -6.41
CA GLY A 107 25.74 -33.93 -5.26
C GLY A 107 26.38 -33.31 -4.01
N GLY A 108 26.37 -31.98 -3.88
CA GLY A 108 26.85 -31.24 -2.70
C GLY A 108 27.57 -29.93 -3.04
N GLY A 109 28.09 -29.26 -2.01
CA GLY A 109 28.90 -28.05 -2.19
C GLY A 109 29.40 -27.47 -0.87
N ASP A 110 30.03 -26.30 -0.97
CA ASP A 110 30.57 -25.59 0.18
C ASP A 110 29.47 -24.90 1.01
N ILE A 111 29.22 -25.43 2.20
CA ILE A 111 28.24 -24.90 3.15
C ILE A 111 28.53 -23.45 3.55
N ASN A 112 29.79 -23.01 3.54
CA ASN A 112 30.14 -21.63 3.89
C ASN A 112 29.50 -20.62 2.93
N LYS A 113 29.35 -20.98 1.65
CA LYS A 113 28.67 -20.12 0.66
C LYS A 113 27.18 -19.94 1.00
N LEU A 114 26.53 -20.97 1.52
CA LEU A 114 25.14 -20.88 1.98
C LEU A 114 25.03 -19.96 3.19
N TYR A 115 25.92 -20.10 4.18
CA TYR A 115 25.95 -19.23 5.34
C TYR A 115 26.25 -17.77 4.96
N MET A 116 27.23 -17.50 4.10
CA MET A 116 27.52 -16.15 3.61
C MET A 116 26.36 -15.54 2.84
N GLY A 117 25.70 -16.32 1.98
CA GLY A 117 24.49 -15.90 1.28
C GLY A 117 23.40 -15.51 2.27
N THR A 118 23.17 -16.34 3.29
CA THR A 118 22.16 -16.11 4.33
C THR A 118 22.47 -14.88 5.17
N VAL A 119 23.74 -14.69 5.56
CA VAL A 119 24.20 -13.49 6.29
C VAL A 119 23.99 -12.24 5.43
N THR A 120 24.26 -12.29 4.14
CA THR A 120 24.02 -11.16 3.22
C THR A 120 22.54 -10.76 3.22
N PHE A 121 21.64 -11.75 3.11
CA PHE A 121 20.20 -11.51 3.23
C PHE A 121 19.82 -10.92 4.59
N LEU A 122 20.33 -11.50 5.69
CA LEU A 122 20.04 -11.03 7.03
C LEU A 122 20.48 -9.58 7.23
N LEU A 123 21.64 -9.18 6.72
CA LEU A 123 22.12 -7.81 6.83
C LEU A 123 21.22 -6.83 6.05
N ILE A 124 20.79 -7.18 4.83
CA ILE A 124 19.82 -6.37 4.05
C ILE A 124 18.48 -6.28 4.77
N ALA A 125 17.98 -7.41 5.29
CA ALA A 125 16.72 -7.49 6.01
C ALA A 125 16.77 -6.65 7.30
N MET A 126 17.87 -6.67 8.05
CA MET A 126 18.05 -5.87 9.26
C MET A 126 18.00 -4.38 8.96
N VAL A 127 18.65 -3.90 7.90
CA VAL A 127 18.51 -2.51 7.45
C VAL A 127 17.04 -2.17 7.15
N GLY A 128 16.35 -3.05 6.43
CA GLY A 128 14.93 -2.89 6.13
C GLY A 128 14.04 -2.83 7.38
N VAL A 129 14.23 -3.74 8.31
CA VAL A 129 13.46 -3.82 9.57
C VAL A 129 13.71 -2.59 10.43
N THR A 130 14.96 -2.17 10.61
CA THR A 130 15.31 -0.97 11.38
C THR A 130 14.60 0.26 10.81
N LEU A 131 14.63 0.44 9.48
CA LEU A 131 13.94 1.56 8.83
C LEU A 131 12.42 1.46 8.91
N ALA A 132 11.86 0.25 8.80
CA ALA A 132 10.43 0.05 8.97
C ALA A 132 9.96 0.44 10.37
N VAL A 133 10.72 0.10 11.42
CA VAL A 133 10.42 0.48 12.82
C VAL A 133 10.52 2.00 13.00
N ILE A 134 11.58 2.63 12.48
CA ILE A 134 11.75 4.09 12.54
C ILE A 134 10.60 4.79 11.81
N ASN A 135 10.23 4.31 10.63
CA ASN A 135 9.14 4.88 9.85
C ASN A 135 7.79 4.70 10.55
N ALA A 136 7.51 3.53 11.13
CA ALA A 136 6.26 3.29 11.87
C ALA A 136 6.15 4.20 13.10
N PHE A 137 7.25 4.37 13.84
CA PHE A 137 7.30 5.31 14.96
C PHE A 137 7.06 6.74 14.49
N PHE A 138 7.74 7.18 13.43
CA PHE A 138 7.63 8.53 12.91
C PHE A 138 6.24 8.81 12.32
N ALA A 139 5.66 7.87 11.57
CA ALA A 139 4.31 7.95 11.03
C ALA A 139 3.26 8.11 12.15
N SER A 140 3.40 7.34 13.24
CA SER A 140 2.52 7.49 14.42
C SER A 140 2.60 8.90 15.02
N HIS A 141 3.80 9.48 15.11
CA HIS A 141 3.98 10.86 15.58
C HIS A 141 3.42 11.88 14.59
N TYR A 142 3.61 11.66 13.29
CA TYR A 142 3.09 12.51 12.23
C TYR A 142 1.56 12.56 12.26
N VAL A 143 0.90 11.40 12.38
CA VAL A 143 -0.56 11.30 12.54
C VAL A 143 -1.03 12.02 13.81
N PHE A 144 -0.32 11.86 14.92
CA PHE A 144 -0.66 12.57 16.16
C PHE A 144 -0.54 14.09 16.00
N ARG A 145 0.50 14.58 15.34
CA ARG A 145 0.69 16.02 15.06
C ARG A 145 -0.39 16.57 14.14
N TRP A 146 -0.79 15.81 13.13
CA TRP A 146 -1.95 16.18 12.29
C TRP A 146 -3.22 16.27 13.14
N ARG A 147 -3.48 15.26 13.98
CA ARG A 147 -4.62 15.28 14.91
C ARG A 147 -4.57 16.50 15.85
N THR A 148 -3.39 16.87 16.36
CA THR A 148 -3.24 18.08 17.18
C THR A 148 -3.64 19.33 16.41
N ALA A 149 -3.18 19.49 15.17
CA ALA A 149 -3.53 20.65 14.34
C ALA A 149 -5.04 20.75 14.08
N MET A 150 -5.71 19.63 13.79
CA MET A 150 -7.17 19.60 13.62
C MET A 150 -7.90 19.92 14.92
N ASN A 151 -7.42 19.37 16.04
CA ASN A 151 -8.02 19.60 17.34
C ASN A 151 -7.92 21.07 17.74
N GLU A 152 -6.73 21.69 17.62
CA GLU A 152 -6.52 23.11 17.88
C GLU A 152 -7.51 23.97 17.07
N TYR A 153 -7.58 23.75 15.76
CA TYR A 153 -8.49 24.48 14.87
C TYR A 153 -9.96 24.37 15.30
N TYR A 154 -10.45 23.16 15.63
CA TYR A 154 -11.83 22.99 16.07
C TYR A 154 -12.09 23.54 17.47
N THR A 155 -11.12 23.48 18.36
CA THR A 155 -11.26 24.04 19.71
C THR A 155 -11.30 25.57 19.70
N GLU A 156 -10.57 26.23 18.79
CA GLU A 156 -10.66 27.68 18.57
C GLU A 156 -12.06 28.11 18.11
N HIS A 157 -12.73 27.26 17.34
CA HIS A 157 -14.08 27.51 16.82
C HIS A 157 -15.19 26.85 17.65
N TRP A 158 -14.87 26.39 18.86
CA TRP A 158 -15.75 25.54 19.66
C TRP A 158 -17.10 26.18 19.97
N GLU A 159 -17.15 27.50 20.21
CA GLU A 159 -18.41 28.20 20.50
C GLU A 159 -19.43 28.10 19.35
N LYS A 160 -18.97 28.04 18.09
CA LYS A 160 -19.86 27.82 16.94
C LYS A 160 -20.22 26.35 16.77
N LEU A 161 -19.26 25.45 17.02
CA LEU A 161 -19.37 24.02 16.73
C LEU A 161 -20.13 23.22 17.79
N ARG A 162 -20.10 23.63 19.06
CA ARG A 162 -20.69 22.91 20.20
C ARG A 162 -22.19 22.67 20.10
N HIS A 163 -22.88 23.42 19.25
CA HIS A 163 -24.33 23.31 19.04
C HIS A 163 -24.72 22.18 18.07
N ILE A 164 -23.74 21.55 17.42
CA ILE A 164 -23.96 20.46 16.48
C ILE A 164 -24.07 19.13 17.24
N GLU A 165 -25.08 18.34 16.93
CA GLU A 165 -25.23 17.00 17.48
C GLU A 165 -23.98 16.14 17.18
N GLY A 166 -23.39 15.60 18.24
CA GLY A 166 -22.17 14.80 18.17
C GLY A 166 -20.88 15.59 17.89
N ALA A 167 -20.86 16.91 18.13
CA ALA A 167 -19.66 17.75 17.92
C ALA A 167 -18.42 17.21 18.65
N SER A 168 -18.55 16.79 19.92
CA SER A 168 -17.45 16.20 20.69
C SER A 168 -16.91 14.91 20.06
N GLN A 169 -17.79 14.04 19.58
CA GLN A 169 -17.41 12.81 18.88
C GLN A 169 -16.67 13.11 17.58
N ARG A 170 -17.12 14.11 16.80
CA ARG A 170 -16.44 14.49 15.56
C ARG A 170 -15.02 15.03 15.82
N VAL A 171 -14.88 15.92 16.82
CA VAL A 171 -13.57 16.49 17.18
C VAL A 171 -12.63 15.42 17.72
N GLN A 172 -13.13 14.43 18.48
CA GLN A 172 -12.28 13.41 19.09
C GLN A 172 -12.00 12.21 18.17
N GLU A 173 -13.05 11.54 17.69
CA GLU A 173 -12.98 10.26 16.99
C GLU A 173 -12.76 10.46 15.49
N ASP A 174 -13.55 11.32 14.84
CA ASP A 174 -13.46 11.50 13.38
C ASP A 174 -12.12 12.14 12.97
N THR A 175 -11.56 13.07 13.75
CA THR A 175 -10.22 13.64 13.47
C THR A 175 -9.12 12.61 13.54
N MET A 176 -9.14 11.75 14.56
CA MET A 176 -8.17 10.69 14.75
C MET A 176 -8.25 9.70 13.60
N ARG A 177 -9.47 9.21 13.29
CA ARG A 177 -9.68 8.26 12.20
C ARG A 177 -9.33 8.87 10.85
N PHE A 178 -9.68 10.13 10.61
CA PHE A 178 -9.32 10.84 9.38
C PHE A 178 -7.80 10.88 9.18
N ALA A 179 -7.05 11.33 10.20
CA ALA A 179 -5.61 11.43 10.11
C ALA A 179 -4.94 10.06 9.90
N SER A 180 -5.36 9.03 10.64
CA SER A 180 -4.81 7.67 10.50
C SER A 180 -5.14 7.03 9.15
N VAL A 181 -6.40 7.09 8.72
CA VAL A 181 -6.86 6.44 7.48
C VAL A 181 -6.26 7.14 6.27
N LEU A 182 -6.17 8.48 6.28
CA LEU A 182 -5.60 9.24 5.18
C LEU A 182 -4.09 9.01 5.05
N GLU A 183 -3.37 8.94 6.18
CA GLU A 183 -1.94 8.63 6.18
C GLU A 183 -1.67 7.21 5.66
N ASP A 184 -2.37 6.20 6.16
CA ASP A 184 -2.20 4.81 5.72
C ASP A 184 -2.51 4.65 4.22
N LEU A 185 -3.61 5.22 3.73
CA LEU A 185 -3.93 5.23 2.31
C LEU A 185 -2.85 5.97 1.51
N GLY A 186 -2.45 7.17 1.93
CA GLY A 186 -1.47 7.98 1.22
C GLY A 186 -0.11 7.29 1.12
N VAL A 187 0.40 6.74 2.22
CA VAL A 187 1.67 6.02 2.29
C VAL A 187 1.64 4.78 1.42
N ASN A 188 0.61 3.95 1.53
CA ASN A 188 0.52 2.72 0.74
C ASN A 188 0.31 3.00 -0.75
N PHE A 189 -0.43 4.06 -1.11
CA PHE A 189 -0.59 4.47 -2.51
C PHE A 189 0.73 4.93 -3.13
N VAL A 190 1.47 5.80 -2.43
CA VAL A 190 2.79 6.23 -2.90
C VAL A 190 3.75 5.04 -2.98
N LYS A 191 3.72 4.13 -2.02
CA LYS A 191 4.51 2.89 -2.03
C LYS A 191 4.20 2.05 -3.27
N ALA A 192 2.93 1.82 -3.60
CA ALA A 192 2.54 1.06 -4.78
C ALA A 192 3.10 1.69 -6.08
N ILE A 193 3.03 3.02 -6.21
CA ILE A 193 3.62 3.74 -7.34
C ILE A 193 5.14 3.57 -7.37
N MET A 194 5.83 3.72 -6.24
CA MET A 194 7.29 3.57 -6.17
C MET A 194 7.73 2.13 -6.48
N VAL A 195 6.97 1.13 -6.04
CA VAL A 195 7.19 -0.27 -6.41
C VAL A 195 7.06 -0.46 -7.90
N LEU A 196 6.00 0.06 -8.55
CA LEU A 196 5.86 -0.02 -10.01
C LEU A 196 7.04 0.63 -10.72
N ILE A 197 7.46 1.83 -10.30
CA ILE A 197 8.60 2.52 -10.90
C ILE A 197 9.90 1.70 -10.78
N ALA A 198 10.10 0.98 -9.67
CA ALA A 198 11.31 0.21 -9.42
C ALA A 198 11.28 -1.20 -10.05
N PHE A 199 10.14 -1.89 -9.97
CA PHE A 199 10.01 -3.30 -10.35
C PHE A 199 9.50 -3.51 -11.76
N LEU A 200 8.74 -2.58 -12.35
CA LEU A 200 8.26 -2.73 -13.72
C LEU A 200 9.40 -2.77 -14.75
N PRO A 201 10.45 -1.92 -14.66
CA PRO A 201 11.61 -2.04 -15.56
C PRO A 201 12.37 -3.37 -15.37
N ILE A 202 12.47 -3.86 -14.13
CA ILE A 202 13.09 -5.14 -13.82
C ILE A 202 12.28 -6.28 -14.46
N LEU A 203 10.94 -6.24 -14.31
CA LEU A 203 10.05 -7.22 -14.90
C LEU A 203 10.15 -7.22 -16.42
N PHE A 204 10.21 -6.03 -17.01
CA PHE A 204 10.35 -5.84 -18.45
C PHE A 204 11.63 -6.47 -19.00
N GLU A 205 12.76 -6.27 -18.31
CA GLU A 205 14.05 -6.87 -18.68
C GLU A 205 14.03 -8.39 -18.52
N LEU A 206 13.57 -8.90 -17.38
CA LEU A 206 13.47 -10.33 -17.12
C LEU A 206 12.50 -11.03 -18.08
N SER A 207 11.45 -10.33 -18.54
CA SER A 207 10.48 -10.87 -19.49
C SER A 207 11.08 -11.22 -20.85
N LYS A 208 12.25 -10.67 -21.22
CA LYS A 208 12.96 -11.06 -22.46
C LYS A 208 13.37 -12.53 -22.46
N GLN A 209 13.53 -13.12 -21.27
CA GLN A 209 13.87 -14.53 -21.08
C GLN A 209 12.63 -15.43 -21.09
N VAL A 210 11.42 -14.84 -21.08
CA VAL A 210 10.12 -15.52 -21.04
C VAL A 210 9.33 -15.17 -22.30
N LYS A 211 9.58 -15.87 -23.41
CA LYS A 211 8.96 -15.50 -24.68
C LYS A 211 7.55 -16.05 -24.88
N VAL A 212 7.16 -17.08 -24.13
CA VAL A 212 5.91 -17.83 -24.34
C VAL A 212 5.05 -17.75 -23.08
N LEU A 213 3.80 -17.30 -23.23
CA LEU A 213 2.77 -17.42 -22.21
C LEU A 213 1.96 -18.71 -22.39
N PRO A 214 1.49 -19.32 -21.28
CA PRO A 214 0.50 -20.40 -21.37
C PRO A 214 -0.72 -19.91 -22.15
N ILE A 215 -1.26 -20.74 -23.04
CA ILE A 215 -2.50 -20.52 -23.81
C ILE A 215 -2.38 -19.43 -24.90
N VAL A 216 -1.69 -18.31 -24.65
CA VAL A 216 -1.60 -17.16 -25.57
C VAL A 216 -0.51 -17.32 -26.64
N GLY A 217 0.60 -18.01 -26.32
CA GLY A 217 1.72 -18.20 -27.25
C GLY A 217 2.83 -17.15 -27.09
N GLU A 218 3.57 -16.89 -28.17
CA GLU A 218 4.72 -15.98 -28.16
C GLU A 218 4.28 -14.51 -28.13
N ILE A 219 4.67 -13.79 -27.07
CA ILE A 219 4.39 -12.35 -26.91
C ILE A 219 5.60 -11.69 -26.24
N ASP A 220 6.06 -10.58 -26.82
CA ASP A 220 7.06 -9.73 -26.20
C ASP A 220 6.54 -9.09 -24.91
N HIS A 221 7.37 -9.07 -23.88
CA HIS A 221 7.01 -8.57 -22.54
C HIS A 221 5.83 -9.30 -21.90
N SER A 222 5.71 -10.59 -22.20
CA SER A 222 4.74 -11.56 -21.67
C SER A 222 4.37 -11.36 -20.19
N LEU A 223 5.36 -11.20 -19.31
CA LEU A 223 5.16 -11.09 -17.87
C LEU A 223 4.45 -9.80 -17.47
N VAL A 224 4.72 -8.69 -18.16
CA VAL A 224 4.07 -7.40 -17.89
C VAL A 224 2.59 -7.49 -18.25
N TRP A 225 2.28 -8.06 -19.41
CA TRP A 225 0.90 -8.28 -19.85
C TRP A 225 0.14 -9.23 -18.93
N ALA A 226 0.76 -10.33 -18.52
CA ALA A 226 0.17 -11.25 -17.56
C ALA A 226 -0.18 -10.56 -16.23
N ALA A 227 0.73 -9.76 -15.68
CA ALA A 227 0.47 -9.01 -14.44
C ALA A 227 -0.71 -8.02 -14.58
N ILE A 228 -0.76 -7.26 -15.69
CA ILE A 228 -1.83 -6.30 -15.96
C ILE A 228 -3.18 -6.99 -16.12
N VAL A 229 -3.26 -8.03 -16.97
CA VAL A 229 -4.50 -8.75 -17.26
C VAL A 229 -5.06 -9.38 -15.98
N TRP A 230 -4.21 -9.99 -15.16
CA TRP A 230 -4.65 -10.60 -13.91
C TRP A 230 -5.11 -9.58 -12.86
N ALA A 231 -4.43 -8.44 -12.76
CA ALA A 231 -4.85 -7.36 -11.89
C ALA A 231 -6.22 -6.79 -12.32
N VAL A 232 -6.42 -6.53 -13.61
CA VAL A 232 -7.70 -6.06 -14.16
C VAL A 232 -8.80 -7.11 -13.96
N PHE A 233 -8.50 -8.39 -14.22
CA PHE A 233 -9.44 -9.48 -14.01
C PHE A 233 -9.91 -9.55 -12.55
N GLY A 234 -8.97 -9.54 -11.59
CA GLY A 234 -9.30 -9.53 -10.16
C GLY A 234 -10.13 -8.32 -9.74
N THR A 235 -9.77 -7.15 -10.28
CA THR A 235 -10.51 -5.89 -10.07
C THR A 235 -11.96 -6.03 -10.45
N VAL A 236 -12.21 -6.45 -11.69
CA VAL A 236 -13.55 -6.57 -12.27
C VAL A 236 -14.33 -7.66 -11.55
N LEU A 237 -13.71 -8.80 -11.26
CA LEU A 237 -14.33 -9.92 -10.55
C LEU A 237 -14.84 -9.49 -9.18
N LEU A 238 -13.99 -8.86 -8.36
CA LEU A 238 -14.36 -8.41 -7.01
C LEU A 238 -15.40 -7.30 -7.04
N MET A 239 -15.30 -6.38 -8.00
CA MET A 239 -16.27 -5.29 -8.18
C MET A 239 -17.66 -5.83 -8.53
N VAL A 240 -17.75 -6.75 -9.50
CA VAL A 240 -19.02 -7.35 -9.95
C VAL A 240 -19.68 -8.12 -8.81
N VAL A 241 -18.91 -8.90 -8.06
CA VAL A 241 -19.43 -9.72 -6.97
C VAL A 241 -19.81 -8.86 -5.75
N GLY A 242 -19.09 -7.76 -5.52
CA GLY A 242 -19.29 -6.85 -4.39
C GLY A 242 -20.32 -5.74 -4.59
N ILE A 243 -20.83 -5.52 -5.82
CA ILE A 243 -21.62 -4.34 -6.20
C ILE A 243 -22.87 -4.11 -5.32
N LYS A 244 -23.49 -5.18 -4.81
CA LYS A 244 -24.71 -5.09 -3.96
C LYS A 244 -24.43 -4.82 -2.49
N LEU A 245 -23.20 -5.05 -2.01
CA LEU A 245 -22.88 -4.96 -0.58
C LEU A 245 -23.14 -3.56 0.03
N PRO A 246 -22.77 -2.44 -0.62
CA PRO A 246 -23.04 -1.11 -0.06
C PRO A 246 -24.53 -0.83 0.15
N GLY A 247 -25.37 -1.23 -0.82
CA GLY A 247 -26.83 -1.05 -0.71
C GLY A 247 -27.44 -1.91 0.39
N LEU A 248 -26.96 -3.14 0.58
CA LEU A 248 -27.40 -4.00 1.69
C LEU A 248 -26.97 -3.46 3.05
N GLN A 249 -25.74 -2.96 3.17
CA GLN A 249 -25.27 -2.31 4.40
C GLN A 249 -26.11 -1.09 4.77
N PHE A 250 -26.48 -0.27 3.79
CA PHE A 250 -27.39 0.86 4.02
C PHE A 250 -28.76 0.40 4.52
N ASN A 251 -29.33 -0.66 3.93
CA ASN A 251 -30.60 -1.21 4.39
C ASN A 251 -30.51 -1.76 5.83
N ASN A 252 -29.41 -2.42 6.19
CA ASN A 252 -29.14 -2.86 7.57
C ASN A 252 -29.10 -1.68 8.54
N GLN A 253 -28.36 -0.61 8.22
CA GLN A 253 -28.30 0.60 9.05
C GLN A 253 -29.69 1.22 9.26
N LYS A 254 -30.53 1.23 8.22
CA LYS A 254 -31.90 1.77 8.31
C LYS A 254 -32.79 0.98 9.27
N VAL A 255 -32.76 -0.36 9.20
CA VAL A 255 -33.58 -1.20 10.10
C VAL A 255 -33.06 -1.20 11.53
N GLU A 256 -31.75 -1.12 11.74
CA GLU A 256 -31.17 -0.93 13.08
C GLU A 256 -31.53 0.42 13.68
N ALA A 257 -31.45 1.50 12.90
CA ALA A 257 -31.83 2.83 13.36
C ALA A 257 -33.31 2.88 13.78
N ALA A 258 -34.20 2.20 13.04
CA ALA A 258 -35.61 2.09 13.40
C ALA A 258 -35.81 1.32 14.72
N TYR A 259 -35.12 0.18 14.89
CA TYR A 259 -35.16 -0.59 16.14
C TYR A 259 -34.63 0.20 17.33
N ARG A 260 -33.47 0.84 17.19
CA ARG A 260 -32.87 1.70 18.22
C ARG A 260 -33.78 2.86 18.59
N LYS A 261 -34.41 3.50 17.61
CA LYS A 261 -35.34 4.62 17.84
C LYS A 261 -36.55 4.19 18.68
N GLU A 262 -37.10 3.00 18.44
CA GLU A 262 -38.23 2.51 19.24
C GLU A 262 -37.83 2.20 20.69
N LEU A 263 -36.61 1.68 20.91
CA LEU A 263 -36.09 1.46 22.26
C LEU A 263 -35.92 2.78 23.02
N VAL A 264 -35.34 3.80 22.39
CA VAL A 264 -35.18 5.14 23.00
C VAL A 264 -36.55 5.72 23.38
N TYR A 265 -37.57 5.58 22.54
CA TYR A 265 -38.92 6.02 22.91
C TYR A 265 -39.51 5.26 24.10
N GLY A 266 -39.13 3.99 24.27
CA GLY A 266 -39.51 3.19 25.45
C GLY A 266 -38.80 3.60 26.74
N GLU A 267 -37.68 4.33 26.67
CA GLU A 267 -37.03 4.89 27.86
C GLU A 267 -37.87 6.03 28.44
N ASP A 268 -38.46 6.86 27.58
CA ASP A 268 -39.22 8.05 27.98
C ASP A 268 -40.74 7.81 28.14
N HIS A 269 -41.31 6.78 27.51
CA HIS A 269 -42.76 6.54 27.48
C HIS A 269 -43.11 5.06 27.72
N GLU A 270 -43.83 4.76 28.80
CA GLU A 270 -44.20 3.39 29.19
C GLU A 270 -45.08 2.64 28.17
N GLU A 271 -45.79 3.39 27.31
CA GLU A 271 -46.67 2.84 26.28
C GLU A 271 -45.95 2.48 24.97
N ARG A 272 -44.66 2.83 24.85
CA ARG A 272 -43.78 2.51 23.71
C ARG A 272 -42.95 1.26 23.95
N ALA A 273 -42.17 0.86 22.95
CA ALA A 273 -41.30 -0.33 23.02
C ALA A 273 -42.05 -1.61 23.43
N GLN A 274 -43.32 -1.72 23.03
CA GLN A 274 -44.12 -2.90 23.36
C GLN A 274 -43.48 -4.16 22.77
N PRO A 275 -43.53 -5.31 23.49
CA PRO A 275 -42.88 -6.54 23.05
C PRO A 275 -43.22 -6.98 21.62
N LYS A 276 -44.45 -6.72 21.15
CA LYS A 276 -44.88 -7.03 19.78
C LYS A 276 -44.16 -6.17 18.74
N THR A 277 -44.15 -4.85 18.92
CA THR A 277 -43.48 -3.89 18.01
C THR A 277 -41.98 -4.14 17.94
N LEU A 278 -41.33 -4.36 19.10
CA LEU A 278 -39.91 -4.68 19.15
C LEU A 278 -39.60 -5.99 18.40
N ARG A 279 -40.45 -7.01 18.55
CA ARG A 279 -40.29 -8.28 17.85
C ARG A 279 -40.42 -8.12 16.33
N GLU A 280 -41.34 -7.28 15.85
CA GLU A 280 -41.52 -6.99 14.42
C GLU A 280 -40.31 -6.24 13.84
N LEU A 281 -39.85 -5.18 14.53
CA LEU A 281 -38.67 -4.42 14.14
C LEU A 281 -37.41 -5.31 14.14
N PHE A 282 -37.22 -6.11 15.18
CA PHE A 282 -36.07 -7.01 15.27
C PHE A 282 -36.13 -8.15 14.23
N THR A 283 -37.33 -8.59 13.83
CA THR A 283 -37.49 -9.53 12.71
C THR A 283 -36.99 -8.91 11.40
N SER A 284 -37.28 -7.63 11.18
CA SER A 284 -36.77 -6.88 10.01
C SER A 284 -35.24 -6.77 10.05
N VAL A 285 -34.66 -6.50 11.23
CA VAL A 285 -33.21 -6.52 11.45
C VAL A 285 -32.63 -7.89 11.06
N ARG A 286 -33.19 -8.98 11.60
CA ARG A 286 -32.74 -10.35 11.30
C ARG A 286 -32.76 -10.67 9.80
N LEU A 287 -33.86 -10.39 9.10
CA LEU A 287 -34.00 -10.69 7.67
C LEU A 287 -32.97 -9.96 6.82
N ASN A 288 -32.71 -8.68 7.13
CA ASN A 288 -31.71 -7.88 6.43
C ASN A 288 -30.29 -8.41 6.71
N TYR A 289 -29.97 -8.76 7.96
CA TYR A 289 -28.71 -9.42 8.30
C TYR A 289 -28.49 -10.75 7.60
N PHE A 290 -29.49 -11.65 7.54
CA PHE A 290 -29.34 -12.91 6.80
C PHE A 290 -29.09 -12.69 5.31
N ARG A 291 -29.76 -11.71 4.68
CA ARG A 291 -29.49 -11.33 3.29
C ARG A 291 -28.06 -10.82 3.13
N LEU A 292 -27.62 -9.94 4.04
CA LEU A 292 -26.26 -9.41 4.03
C LEU A 292 -25.21 -10.52 4.22
N TYR A 293 -25.42 -11.44 5.15
CA TYR A 293 -24.53 -12.58 5.39
C TYR A 293 -24.39 -13.46 4.16
N LEU A 294 -25.49 -13.81 3.48
CA LEU A 294 -25.42 -14.57 2.24
C LEU A 294 -24.58 -13.85 1.17
N HIS A 295 -24.69 -12.52 1.08
CA HIS A 295 -23.89 -11.75 0.12
C HIS A 295 -22.42 -11.69 0.48
N TYR A 296 -22.09 -11.56 1.77
CA TYR A 296 -20.71 -11.69 2.24
C TYR A 296 -20.16 -13.11 2.04
N SER A 297 -20.96 -14.16 2.21
CA SER A 297 -20.48 -15.53 2.07
C SER A 297 -19.96 -15.81 0.66
N TYR A 298 -20.73 -15.51 -0.39
CA TYR A 298 -20.24 -15.74 -1.75
C TYR A 298 -19.16 -14.72 -2.15
N PHE A 299 -19.21 -13.48 -1.65
CA PHE A 299 -18.14 -12.50 -1.89
C PHE A 299 -16.82 -12.99 -1.29
N ASN A 300 -16.83 -13.44 -0.04
CA ASN A 300 -15.66 -13.97 0.64
C ASN A 300 -15.18 -15.25 -0.05
N LEU A 301 -16.08 -16.12 -0.49
CA LEU A 301 -15.72 -17.31 -1.27
C LEU A 301 -14.92 -16.90 -2.51
N VAL A 302 -15.46 -16.03 -3.37
CA VAL A 302 -14.77 -15.58 -4.58
C VAL A 302 -13.46 -14.87 -4.25
N SER A 303 -13.47 -13.98 -3.26
CA SER A 303 -12.28 -13.21 -2.88
C SER A 303 -11.16 -14.09 -2.34
N ILE A 304 -11.47 -15.09 -1.52
CA ILE A 304 -10.48 -16.02 -0.97
C ILE A 304 -9.96 -16.92 -2.09
N TRP A 305 -10.84 -17.46 -2.94
CA TRP A 305 -10.42 -18.27 -4.09
C TRP A 305 -9.51 -17.50 -5.04
N TYR A 306 -9.83 -16.24 -5.32
CA TYR A 306 -8.98 -15.36 -6.12
C TYR A 306 -7.58 -15.25 -5.52
N ILE A 307 -7.47 -14.97 -4.22
CA ILE A 307 -6.17 -14.88 -3.51
C ILE A 307 -5.40 -16.20 -3.56
N GLN A 308 -6.08 -17.35 -3.46
CA GLN A 308 -5.40 -18.66 -3.54
C GLN A 308 -4.88 -18.97 -4.96
N LEU A 309 -5.66 -18.64 -5.99
CA LEU A 309 -5.22 -18.79 -7.38
C LEU A 309 -4.09 -17.82 -7.72
N ASP A 310 -4.13 -16.62 -7.15
CA ASP A 310 -3.14 -15.57 -7.31
C ASP A 310 -1.73 -16.01 -6.85
N ILE A 311 -1.63 -16.77 -5.75
CA ILE A 311 -0.36 -17.37 -5.26
C ILE A 311 0.29 -18.26 -6.33
N LEU A 312 -0.52 -19.00 -7.09
CA LEU A 312 -0.01 -19.92 -8.12
C LEU A 312 0.16 -19.25 -9.48
N TYR A 313 -0.47 -18.10 -9.71
CA TYR A 313 -0.56 -17.47 -11.02
C TYR A 313 0.83 -17.15 -11.59
N SER A 314 1.72 -16.54 -10.79
CA SER A 314 3.08 -16.23 -11.23
C SER A 314 3.85 -17.49 -11.65
N LEU A 315 3.66 -18.60 -10.95
CA LEU A 315 4.35 -19.85 -11.24
C LEU A 315 3.81 -20.50 -12.52
N VAL A 316 2.47 -20.52 -12.69
CA VAL A 316 1.80 -21.06 -13.88
C VAL A 316 2.23 -20.31 -15.14
N VAL A 317 2.35 -18.98 -15.06
CA VAL A 317 2.85 -18.14 -16.16
C VAL A 317 4.25 -18.57 -16.61
N LEU A 318 5.09 -19.07 -15.70
CA LEU A 318 6.46 -19.48 -16.01
C LEU A 318 6.58 -20.93 -16.52
N PHE A 319 5.56 -21.78 -16.34
CA PHE A 319 5.62 -23.19 -16.71
C PHE A 319 6.12 -23.49 -18.12
N PRO A 320 5.70 -22.79 -19.20
CA PRO A 320 6.21 -23.07 -20.55
C PRO A 320 7.72 -22.86 -20.65
N SER A 321 8.24 -21.83 -19.98
CA SER A 321 9.68 -21.51 -20.01
C SER A 321 10.50 -22.42 -19.10
N ILE A 322 9.92 -22.85 -17.97
CA ILE A 322 10.50 -23.87 -17.08
C ILE A 322 10.59 -25.21 -17.82
N ALA A 323 9.49 -25.66 -18.44
CA ALA A 323 9.44 -26.92 -19.19
C ALA A 323 10.40 -26.94 -20.39
N ALA A 324 10.69 -25.77 -20.97
CA ALA A 324 11.69 -25.63 -22.04
C ALA A 324 13.15 -25.70 -21.56
N GLY A 325 13.41 -25.81 -20.24
CA GLY A 325 14.76 -25.88 -19.67
C GLY A 325 15.56 -24.58 -19.78
N LYS A 326 14.89 -23.44 -20.06
CA LYS A 326 15.55 -22.14 -20.32
C LYS A 326 15.74 -21.29 -19.07
N MET A 327 15.38 -21.81 -17.89
CA MET A 327 15.36 -21.05 -16.64
C MET A 327 16.12 -21.78 -15.54
N THR A 328 16.92 -21.02 -14.78
CA THR A 328 17.48 -21.49 -13.52
C THR A 328 16.51 -21.26 -12.37
N LEU A 329 16.67 -21.99 -11.28
CA LEU A 329 15.86 -21.85 -10.06
C LEU A 329 15.89 -20.41 -9.54
N GLY A 330 17.08 -19.80 -9.51
CA GLY A 330 17.20 -18.41 -9.07
C GLY A 330 16.51 -17.41 -9.96
N LEU A 331 16.49 -17.63 -11.28
CA LEU A 331 15.73 -16.80 -12.19
C LEU A 331 14.22 -16.95 -11.94
N ILE A 332 13.73 -18.17 -11.72
CA ILE A 332 12.30 -18.43 -11.41
C ILE A 332 11.90 -17.70 -10.13
N THR A 333 12.70 -17.82 -9.06
CA THR A 333 12.42 -17.14 -7.78
C THR A 333 12.45 -15.62 -7.93
N GLN A 334 13.45 -15.09 -8.65
CA GLN A 334 13.57 -13.65 -8.88
C GLN A 334 12.40 -13.11 -9.70
N ILE A 335 12.04 -13.78 -10.81
CA ILE A 335 10.89 -13.38 -11.63
C ILE A 335 9.61 -13.43 -10.81
N GLY A 336 9.38 -14.51 -10.06
CA GLY A 336 8.19 -14.67 -9.24
C GLY A 336 8.01 -13.51 -8.25
N ASN A 337 9.08 -13.14 -7.54
CA ASN A 337 9.03 -12.02 -6.61
C ASN A 337 8.75 -10.68 -7.28
N VAL A 338 9.42 -10.39 -8.42
CA VAL A 338 9.19 -9.15 -9.17
C VAL A 338 7.77 -9.08 -9.69
N PHE A 339 7.28 -10.19 -10.24
CA PHE A 339 5.93 -10.31 -10.77
C PHE A 339 4.89 -10.02 -9.69
N ASP A 340 5.03 -10.63 -8.51
CA ASP A 340 4.15 -10.40 -7.38
C ASP A 340 4.17 -8.94 -6.93
N LYS A 341 5.33 -8.29 -6.86
CA LYS A 341 5.43 -6.87 -6.49
C LYS A 341 4.69 -5.95 -7.46
N VAL A 342 4.83 -6.20 -8.76
CA VAL A 342 4.14 -5.41 -9.81
C VAL A 342 2.62 -5.64 -9.73
N ARG A 343 2.21 -6.91 -9.62
CA ARG A 343 0.81 -7.32 -9.52
C ARG A 343 0.11 -6.75 -8.28
N GLU A 344 0.71 -6.91 -7.10
CA GLU A 344 0.21 -6.34 -5.83
C GLU A 344 0.00 -4.83 -5.94
N SER A 345 0.92 -4.14 -6.62
CA SER A 345 0.85 -2.69 -6.80
C SER A 345 -0.29 -2.26 -7.73
N PHE A 346 -0.57 -3.03 -8.80
CA PHE A 346 -1.75 -2.79 -9.65
C PHE A 346 -3.07 -3.04 -8.90
N GLN A 347 -3.08 -4.01 -7.97
CA GLN A 347 -4.26 -4.36 -7.18
C GLN A 347 -4.52 -3.43 -5.98
N TYR A 348 -3.62 -2.49 -5.68
CA TYR A 348 -3.69 -1.62 -4.50
C TYR A 348 -5.05 -0.92 -4.33
N LEU A 349 -5.62 -0.38 -5.42
CA LEU A 349 -6.89 0.36 -5.34
C LEU A 349 -8.06 -0.54 -4.89
N ILE A 350 -8.06 -1.81 -5.28
CA ILE A 350 -9.13 -2.76 -4.92
C ILE A 350 -8.93 -3.28 -3.52
N SER A 351 -7.70 -3.64 -3.16
CA SER A 351 -7.38 -4.10 -1.81
C SER A 351 -7.68 -3.01 -0.77
N SER A 352 -7.52 -1.74 -1.15
CA SER A 352 -7.79 -0.57 -0.30
C SER A 352 -9.24 -0.07 -0.35
N TRP A 353 -10.14 -0.71 -1.10
CA TRP A 353 -11.50 -0.21 -1.36
C TRP A 353 -12.31 0.05 -0.09
N LYS A 354 -12.25 -0.86 0.89
CA LYS A 354 -12.95 -0.71 2.18
C LYS A 354 -12.45 0.54 2.93
N THR A 355 -11.14 0.71 2.98
CA THR A 355 -10.46 1.84 3.63
C THR A 355 -10.78 3.16 2.92
N ILE A 356 -10.86 3.18 1.59
CA ILE A 356 -11.28 4.35 0.80
C ILE A 356 -12.72 4.75 1.15
N ILE A 357 -13.65 3.79 1.24
CA ILE A 357 -15.04 4.06 1.64
C ILE A 357 -15.10 4.65 3.06
N GLU A 358 -14.31 4.13 3.99
CA GLU A 358 -14.20 4.66 5.34
C GLU A 358 -13.73 6.12 5.33
N LEU A 359 -12.65 6.42 4.59
CA LEU A 359 -12.14 7.79 4.43
C LEU A 359 -13.23 8.73 3.88
N LEU A 360 -13.93 8.33 2.82
CA LEU A 360 -15.01 9.13 2.22
C LEU A 360 -16.14 9.41 3.21
N SER A 361 -16.49 8.42 4.04
CA SER A 361 -17.51 8.54 5.08
C SER A 361 -17.10 9.56 6.15
N ILE A 362 -15.86 9.48 6.66
CA ILE A 362 -15.33 10.41 7.66
C ILE A 362 -15.22 11.82 7.07
N TYR A 363 -14.65 11.94 5.87
CA TYR A 363 -14.51 13.22 5.16
C TYR A 363 -15.86 13.92 4.98
N LYS A 364 -16.91 13.17 4.58
CA LYS A 364 -18.25 13.73 4.43
C LYS A 364 -18.80 14.27 5.76
N ARG A 365 -18.59 13.56 6.87
CA ARG A 365 -19.01 14.02 8.21
C ARG A 365 -18.27 15.27 8.65
N LEU A 366 -16.95 15.30 8.50
CA LEU A 366 -16.11 16.46 8.84
C LEU A 366 -16.43 17.66 7.96
N ARG A 367 -16.61 17.49 6.66
CA ARG A 367 -16.97 18.60 5.76
C ARG A 367 -18.34 19.20 6.08
N ILE A 368 -19.32 18.38 6.46
CA ILE A 368 -20.63 18.87 6.91
C ILE A 368 -20.49 19.64 8.24
N PHE A 369 -19.58 19.20 9.12
CA PHE A 369 -19.26 19.87 10.38
C PHE A 369 -18.59 21.24 10.15
N GLU A 370 -17.62 21.31 9.23
CA GLU A 370 -16.86 22.52 8.89
C GLU A 370 -17.70 23.58 8.15
N LYS A 371 -18.70 23.19 7.36
CA LYS A 371 -19.59 24.10 6.61
C LYS A 371 -20.33 25.15 7.45
N ILE A 372 -20.30 25.03 8.78
CA ILE A 372 -20.93 25.98 9.72
C ILE A 372 -19.95 27.11 10.09
N LEU A 373 -18.66 26.93 9.80
CA LEU A 373 -17.61 27.92 9.98
C LEU A 373 -17.47 28.85 8.77
N ASP A 374 -17.88 28.38 7.59
CA ASP A 374 -18.08 29.15 6.36
C ASP A 374 -19.37 30.00 6.45
#